data_AF-A0A1Y3YYJ4-F1
#
_entry.id   AF-A0A1Y3YYJ4-F1
#
_cell.length_a   1.000
_cell.length_b   1.000
_cell.length_c   1.000
_cell.angle_alpha   90.00
_cell.angle_beta   90.00
_cell.angle_gamma   90.00
#
_symmetry.space_group_name_H-M   'P 1'
#
loop_
_entity.id
_entity.type
_entity.pdbx_description
1 polymer ?
#
loop_
_entity_poly.entity_id
_entity_poly.type
_entity_poly.pdbx_seq_one_letter_code
_entity_poly.pdbx_strand_id
1 'polypeptide(L)'
;MKRLVFTIILAAVLWTVMFSPWTAPAVNFWWMMTGSALTLSVFATLFSPGWWREVKWSTSNVLLGVGIAVALWMIFWVGDKVSTWMFDFARPQVDSIYGMKEGESPWLLAALMLVLIGPAEEIFWRGYVQRTLSERWKNPDTGFAAATALYALVHAGSCNFMLIMAALVAGVVWGALYRFFPNRFAAIILSHSLWDVAVFIFFPI
;
A
#
# COMPACT_ATOMS: atom_id res chain seq x y z
N MET A 1 -20.83 -0.92 -8.41
CA MET A 1 -20.91 -0.41 -7.02
C MET A 1 -20.98 -1.51 -5.98
N LYS A 2 -21.96 -2.43 -6.00
CA LYS A 2 -22.06 -3.51 -4.98
C LYS A 2 -20.74 -4.29 -4.77
N ARG A 3 -20.08 -4.70 -5.86
CA ARG A 3 -18.77 -5.39 -5.83
C ARG A 3 -17.63 -4.55 -5.20
N LEU A 4 -17.59 -3.26 -5.53
CA LEU A 4 -16.59 -2.34 -4.98
C LEU A 4 -16.82 -2.11 -3.48
N VAL A 5 -18.07 -1.88 -3.07
CA VAL A 5 -18.42 -1.72 -1.65
C VAL A 5 -18.07 -3.00 -0.87
N PHE A 6 -18.44 -4.17 -1.39
CA PHE A 6 -18.08 -5.46 -0.79
C PHE A 6 -16.57 -5.60 -0.58
N THR A 7 -15.77 -5.31 -1.60
CA THR A 7 -14.30 -5.47 -1.51
C THR A 7 -13.63 -4.41 -0.63
N ILE A 8 -14.15 -3.18 -0.57
CA ILE A 8 -13.68 -2.16 0.39
C ILE A 8 -13.98 -2.61 1.83
N ILE A 9 -15.18 -3.11 2.10
CA ILE A 9 -15.55 -3.63 3.42
C ILE A 9 -14.65 -4.83 3.76
N LEU A 10 -14.44 -5.75 2.81
CA LEU A 10 -13.55 -6.88 2.99
C LEU A 10 -12.12 -6.42 3.31
N ALA A 11 -11.58 -5.45 2.58
CA ALA A 11 -10.26 -4.89 2.85
C ALA A 11 -10.19 -4.28 4.25
N ALA A 12 -11.19 -3.49 4.66
CA ALA A 12 -11.26 -2.89 5.99
C ALA A 12 -11.29 -3.96 7.10
N VAL A 13 -12.05 -5.04 6.92
CA VAL A 13 -12.11 -6.16 7.88
C VAL A 13 -10.76 -6.87 7.95
N LEU A 14 -10.16 -7.23 6.81
CA LEU A 14 -8.89 -7.93 6.76
C LEU A 14 -7.75 -7.12 7.39
N TRP A 15 -7.66 -5.82 7.06
CA TRP A 15 -6.67 -4.92 7.66
C TRP A 15 -6.92 -4.72 9.15
N THR A 16 -8.18 -4.59 9.58
CA THR A 16 -8.50 -4.45 11.01
C THR A 16 -8.09 -5.70 11.78
N VAL A 17 -8.41 -6.90 11.27
CA VAL A 17 -8.02 -8.17 11.93
C VAL A 17 -6.50 -8.26 12.07
N MET A 18 -5.76 -7.85 11.05
CA MET A 18 -4.31 -7.95 11.00
C MET A 18 -3.58 -6.91 11.86
N PHE A 19 -4.10 -5.68 11.95
CA PHE A 19 -3.40 -4.57 12.61
C PHE A 19 -3.99 -4.18 13.97
N SER A 20 -5.22 -4.56 14.29
CA SER A 20 -5.86 -4.12 15.53
C SER A 20 -5.17 -4.72 16.75
N PRO A 21 -4.94 -3.94 17.83
CA PRO A 21 -4.36 -4.47 19.07
C PRO A 21 -5.13 -5.64 19.68
N TRP A 22 -6.43 -5.77 19.37
CA TRP A 22 -7.28 -6.83 19.92
C TRP A 22 -7.18 -8.16 19.17
N THR A 23 -6.81 -8.14 17.89
CA THR A 23 -6.84 -9.32 17.01
C THR A 23 -5.47 -9.69 16.46
N ALA A 24 -4.56 -8.72 16.30
CA ALA A 24 -3.20 -8.94 15.80
C ALA A 24 -2.43 -10.02 16.57
N PRO A 25 -2.51 -10.13 17.92
CA PRO A 25 -1.82 -11.19 18.65
C PRO A 25 -2.29 -12.62 18.32
N ALA A 26 -3.47 -12.78 17.71
CA ALA A 26 -4.07 -14.07 17.39
C ALA A 26 -3.74 -14.57 15.97
N VAL A 27 -3.05 -13.78 15.15
CA VAL A 27 -2.75 -14.10 13.75
C VAL A 27 -1.28 -13.85 13.43
N ASN A 28 -0.69 -14.65 12.53
CA ASN A 28 0.61 -14.29 11.96
C ASN A 28 0.41 -13.18 10.92
N PHE A 29 1.04 -12.03 11.15
CA PHE A 29 0.90 -10.84 10.31
C PHE A 29 1.23 -11.10 8.84
N TRP A 30 2.37 -11.73 8.54
CA TRP A 30 2.85 -11.89 7.16
C TRP A 30 2.02 -12.88 6.34
N TRP A 31 1.57 -13.98 6.96
CA TRP A 31 0.66 -14.91 6.30
C TRP A 31 -0.73 -14.29 6.07
N MET A 32 -1.24 -13.55 7.06
CA MET A 32 -2.50 -12.81 6.94
C MET A 32 -2.40 -11.74 5.84
N MET A 33 -1.31 -10.98 5.80
CA MET A 33 -1.05 -9.93 4.80
C MET A 33 -1.01 -10.53 3.39
N THR A 34 -0.21 -11.59 3.21
CA THR A 34 -0.06 -12.26 1.91
C THR A 34 -1.38 -12.82 1.42
N GLY A 35 -2.12 -13.53 2.29
CA GLY A 35 -3.43 -14.08 1.93
C GLY A 35 -4.47 -12.99 1.62
N SER A 36 -4.46 -11.90 2.40
CA SER A 36 -5.38 -10.77 2.21
C SER A 36 -5.11 -10.03 0.90
N ALA A 37 -3.86 -9.67 0.65
CA ALA A 37 -3.44 -8.98 -0.58
C ALA A 37 -3.76 -9.81 -1.82
N LEU A 38 -3.45 -11.11 -1.82
CA LEU A 38 -3.78 -12.02 -2.91
C LEU A 38 -5.29 -12.14 -3.13
N THR A 39 -6.08 -12.31 -2.06
CA THR A 39 -7.54 -12.40 -2.15
C THR A 39 -8.14 -11.14 -2.79
N LEU A 40 -7.70 -9.96 -2.34
CA LEU A 40 -8.17 -8.69 -2.87
C LEU A 40 -7.73 -8.46 -4.33
N SER A 41 -6.51 -8.84 -4.69
CA SER A 41 -5.99 -8.77 -6.06
C SER A 41 -6.74 -9.72 -7.01
N VAL A 42 -7.11 -10.92 -6.54
CA VAL A 42 -7.97 -11.85 -7.28
C VAL A 42 -9.35 -11.22 -7.52
N PHE A 43 -9.99 -10.66 -6.49
CA PHE A 43 -11.27 -9.97 -6.68
C PHE A 43 -11.16 -8.75 -7.59
N ALA A 44 -10.10 -7.96 -7.49
CA ALA A 44 -9.81 -6.85 -8.39
C ALA A 44 -9.76 -7.32 -9.86
N THR A 45 -9.04 -8.40 -10.11
CA THR A 45 -8.89 -9.00 -11.45
C THR A 45 -10.22 -9.55 -11.99
N LEU A 46 -11.01 -10.22 -11.16
CA LEU A 46 -12.30 -10.77 -11.54
C LEU A 46 -13.37 -9.69 -11.77
N PHE A 47 -13.36 -8.62 -10.97
CA PHE A 47 -14.41 -7.60 -10.99
C PHE A 47 -14.11 -6.41 -11.90
N SER A 48 -12.84 -6.16 -12.19
CA SER A 48 -12.40 -5.18 -13.18
C SER A 48 -11.18 -5.72 -13.94
N PRO A 49 -11.38 -6.62 -14.90
CA PRO A 49 -10.27 -7.15 -15.70
C PRO A 49 -9.59 -6.04 -16.51
N GLY A 50 -8.34 -6.29 -16.92
CA GLY A 50 -7.61 -5.44 -17.85
C GLY A 50 -6.57 -4.51 -17.23
N TRP A 51 -6.36 -4.53 -15.91
CA TRP A 51 -5.29 -3.75 -15.26
C TRP A 51 -3.90 -4.04 -15.88
N TRP A 52 -3.68 -5.27 -16.34
CA TRP A 52 -2.43 -5.68 -16.99
C TRP A 52 -2.13 -4.94 -18.30
N ARG A 53 -3.12 -4.32 -18.94
CA ARG A 53 -2.93 -3.54 -20.18
C ARG A 53 -2.16 -2.25 -19.93
N GLU A 54 -2.21 -1.73 -18.70
CA GLU A 54 -1.50 -0.53 -18.25
C GLU A 54 -0.09 -0.87 -17.74
N VAL A 55 0.21 -2.15 -17.53
CA VAL A 55 1.53 -2.64 -17.11
C VAL A 55 2.43 -2.80 -18.34
N LYS A 56 3.22 -1.76 -18.60
CA LYS A 56 4.20 -1.75 -19.71
C LYS A 56 5.62 -1.80 -19.13
N TRP A 57 6.34 -2.90 -19.33
CA TRP A 57 7.74 -2.97 -18.90
C TRP A 57 8.64 -2.28 -19.91
N SER A 58 9.44 -1.33 -19.43
CA SER A 58 10.47 -0.64 -20.20
C SER A 58 11.58 -0.19 -19.25
N THR A 59 12.78 0.03 -19.77
CA THR A 59 13.90 0.59 -18.99
C THR A 59 13.51 1.90 -18.31
N SER A 60 12.76 2.75 -19.00
CA SER A 60 12.22 3.99 -18.44
C SER A 60 11.30 3.75 -17.24
N ASN A 61 10.41 2.74 -17.29
CA ASN A 61 9.52 2.41 -16.17
C ASN A 61 10.26 1.77 -15.00
N VAL A 62 11.30 0.98 -15.28
CA VAL A 62 12.15 0.42 -14.22
C VAL A 62 12.90 1.54 -13.48
N LEU A 63 13.58 2.43 -14.23
CA LEU A 63 14.30 3.57 -13.63
C LEU A 63 13.36 4.51 -12.87
N LEU A 64 12.17 4.77 -13.42
CA LEU A 64 11.16 5.58 -12.75
C LEU A 64 10.70 4.91 -11.45
N GLY A 65 10.42 3.61 -11.46
CA GLY A 65 10.00 2.87 -10.27
C GLY A 65 11.05 2.90 -9.15
N VAL A 66 12.32 2.69 -9.49
CA VAL A 66 13.44 2.84 -8.55
C VAL A 66 13.53 4.27 -8.02
N GLY A 67 13.43 5.27 -8.90
CA GLY A 67 13.48 6.68 -8.51
C GLY A 67 12.36 7.09 -7.55
N ILE A 68 11.12 6.61 -7.79
CA ILE A 68 9.98 6.87 -6.89
C ILE A 68 10.21 6.18 -5.54
N ALA A 69 10.70 4.93 -5.52
CA ALA A 69 11.00 4.23 -4.27
C ALA A 69 12.02 4.99 -3.41
N VAL A 70 13.10 5.48 -4.02
CA VAL A 70 14.11 6.31 -3.32
C VAL A 70 13.52 7.62 -2.83
N ALA A 71 12.74 8.32 -3.67
CA ALA A 71 12.08 9.56 -3.29
C ALA A 71 11.12 9.35 -2.12
N LEU A 72 10.32 8.28 -2.16
CA LEU A 72 9.37 7.95 -1.10
C LEU A 72 10.08 7.57 0.20
N TRP A 73 11.19 6.82 0.12
CA TRP A 73 12.01 6.54 1.30
C TRP A 73 12.51 7.83 1.96
N MET A 74 13.01 8.79 1.19
CA MET A 74 13.44 10.10 1.73
C MET A 74 12.29 10.88 2.37
N ILE A 75 11.10 10.88 1.75
CA ILE A 75 9.91 11.53 2.31
C ILE A 75 9.57 10.93 3.68
N PHE A 76 9.60 9.60 3.79
CA PHE A 76 9.31 8.91 5.05
C PHE A 76 10.40 9.14 6.10
N TRP A 77 11.66 9.23 5.69
CA TRP A 77 12.76 9.55 6.60
C TRP A 77 12.61 10.94 7.21
N VAL A 78 12.29 11.95 6.38
CA VAL A 78 11.98 13.29 6.88
C VAL A 78 10.72 13.26 7.75
N GLY A 79 9.68 12.53 7.32
CA GLY A 79 8.43 12.38 8.04
C GLY A 79 8.61 11.79 9.45
N ASP A 80 9.47 10.79 9.61
CA ASP A 80 9.84 10.23 10.91
C ASP A 80 10.46 11.28 11.85
N LYS A 81 11.43 12.07 11.36
CA LYS A 81 12.08 13.10 12.17
C LYS A 81 11.13 14.21 12.56
N VAL A 82 10.31 14.69 11.62
CA VAL A 82 9.32 15.73 11.87
C VAL A 82 8.24 15.23 12.84
N SER A 83 7.73 14.02 12.64
CA SER A 83 6.69 13.46 13.51
C SER A 83 7.19 13.19 14.93
N THR A 84 8.42 12.66 15.07
CA THR A 84 9.05 12.47 16.39
C THR A 84 9.31 13.79 17.11
N TRP A 85 9.57 14.87 16.37
CA TRP A 85 9.68 16.21 16.94
C TRP A 85 8.32 16.78 17.38
N MET A 86 7.25 16.49 16.65
CA MET A 86 5.91 17.03 16.91
C MET A 86 5.10 16.22 17.92
N PHE A 87 5.32 14.90 18.01
CA PHE A 87 4.47 13.97 18.73
C PHE A 87 5.28 12.95 19.52
N ASP A 88 5.13 12.94 20.85
CA ASP A 88 5.81 11.99 21.73
C ASP A 88 5.41 10.52 21.46
N PHE A 89 4.22 10.29 20.89
CA PHE A 89 3.73 8.96 20.56
C PHE A 89 4.25 8.42 19.22
N ALA A 90 4.90 9.23 18.38
CA ALA A 90 5.25 8.84 17.02
C ALA A 90 6.24 7.68 16.99
N ARG A 91 7.35 7.79 17.72
CA ARG A 91 8.42 6.78 17.70
C ARG A 91 7.93 5.39 18.16
N PRO A 92 7.22 5.24 19.29
CA PRO A 92 6.63 3.95 19.68
C PRO A 92 5.69 3.37 18.63
N GLN A 93 4.89 4.21 17.96
CA GLN A 93 3.99 3.75 16.90
C GLN A 93 4.74 3.25 15.67
N VAL A 94 5.81 3.93 15.24
CA VAL A 94 6.65 3.47 14.12
C VAL A 94 7.38 2.17 14.50
N ASP A 95 7.92 2.09 15.72
CA ASP A 95 8.63 0.90 16.22
C ASP A 95 7.72 -0.33 16.25
N SER A 96 6.45 -0.17 16.61
CA SER A 96 5.47 -1.27 16.59
C SER A 96 5.26 -1.87 15.21
N ILE A 97 5.38 -1.06 14.14
CA ILE A 97 5.27 -1.54 12.76
C ILE A 97 6.54 -2.29 12.37
N TYR A 98 7.71 -1.78 12.74
CA TYR A 98 8.97 -2.48 12.50
C TYR A 98 9.10 -3.78 13.29
N GLY A 99 8.55 -3.85 14.50
CA GLY A 99 8.51 -5.06 15.32
C GLY A 99 7.77 -6.23 14.65
N MET A 100 6.89 -5.98 13.67
CA MET A 100 6.17 -7.04 12.95
C MET A 100 7.08 -7.99 12.16
N LYS A 101 8.33 -7.58 11.87
CA LYS A 101 9.31 -8.44 11.19
C LYS A 101 10.09 -9.38 12.14
N GLU A 102 9.95 -9.20 13.45
CA GLU A 102 10.70 -9.97 14.43
C GLU A 102 10.35 -11.47 14.34
N GLY A 103 11.37 -12.33 14.39
CA GLY A 103 11.21 -13.78 14.31
C GLY A 103 11.06 -14.34 12.89
N GLU A 104 10.95 -13.50 11.87
CA GLU A 104 10.79 -13.91 10.47
C GLU A 104 12.09 -13.75 9.66
N SER A 105 12.23 -14.55 8.59
CA SER A 105 13.39 -14.46 7.71
C SER A 105 13.35 -13.17 6.86
N PRO A 106 14.38 -12.30 6.90
CA PRO A 106 14.41 -11.10 6.08
C PRO A 106 14.30 -11.39 4.57
N TRP A 107 14.84 -12.53 4.12
CA TRP A 107 14.76 -12.96 2.73
C TRP A 107 13.35 -13.41 2.33
N LEU A 108 12.64 -14.09 3.25
CA LEU A 108 11.24 -14.44 3.03
C LEU A 108 10.39 -13.18 2.92
N LEU A 109 10.55 -12.25 3.85
CA LEU A 109 9.80 -10.99 3.84
C LEU A 109 10.07 -10.16 2.59
N ALA A 110 11.34 -10.07 2.18
CA ALA A 110 11.71 -9.39 0.94
C ALA A 110 11.04 -10.04 -0.28
N ALA A 111 11.02 -11.37 -0.37
CA ALA A 111 10.36 -12.08 -1.45
C ALA A 111 8.83 -11.87 -1.45
N LEU A 112 8.19 -11.93 -0.29
CA LEU A 112 6.76 -11.67 -0.14
C LEU A 112 6.40 -10.24 -0.57
N MET A 113 7.13 -9.24 -0.10
CA MET A 113 6.93 -7.83 -0.46
C MET A 113 7.15 -7.57 -1.95
N LEU A 114 8.27 -8.05 -2.50
CA LEU A 114 8.63 -7.77 -3.90
C LEU A 114 7.65 -8.40 -4.89
N VAL A 115 7.30 -9.67 -4.66
CA VAL A 115 6.64 -10.50 -5.67
C VAL A 115 5.14 -10.58 -5.45
N LEU A 116 4.67 -10.53 -4.21
CA LEU A 116 3.26 -10.80 -3.88
C LEU A 116 2.56 -9.57 -3.33
N ILE A 117 3.01 -9.06 -2.18
CA ILE A 117 2.29 -8.03 -1.41
C ILE A 117 2.24 -6.72 -2.19
N GLY A 118 3.40 -6.12 -2.51
CA GLY A 118 3.46 -4.84 -3.24
C GLY A 118 2.66 -4.85 -4.55
N PRO A 119 2.84 -5.86 -5.43
CA PRO A 119 2.06 -5.94 -6.67
C PRO A 119 0.56 -6.16 -6.43
N ALA A 120 0.20 -7.03 -5.48
CA ALA A 120 -1.21 -7.32 -5.20
C ALA A 120 -1.95 -6.10 -4.62
N GLU A 121 -1.31 -5.33 -3.75
CA GLU A 121 -1.86 -4.09 -3.24
C GLU A 121 -2.09 -3.04 -4.33
N GLU A 122 -1.11 -2.85 -5.22
CA GLU A 122 -1.27 -1.90 -6.33
C GLU A 122 -2.37 -2.32 -7.31
N ILE A 123 -2.48 -3.62 -7.61
CA ILE A 123 -3.56 -4.17 -8.44
C ILE A 123 -4.92 -3.88 -7.80
N PHE A 124 -5.05 -4.04 -6.49
CA PHE A 124 -6.30 -3.76 -5.79
C PHE A 124 -6.59 -2.25 -5.70
N TRP A 125 -5.68 -1.46 -5.15
CA TRP A 125 -5.95 -0.06 -4.83
C TRP A 125 -5.97 0.84 -6.06
N ARG A 126 -5.02 0.69 -6.98
CA ARG A 126 -4.90 1.57 -8.16
C ARG A 126 -5.63 0.92 -9.32
N GLY A 127 -5.23 -0.32 -9.62
CA GLY A 127 -5.80 -1.11 -10.71
C GLY A 127 -7.30 -1.38 -10.55
N TYR A 128 -7.87 -1.37 -9.35
CA TYR A 128 -9.31 -1.60 -9.18
C TYR A 128 -10.05 -0.46 -8.48
N VAL A 129 -9.73 -0.11 -7.23
CA VAL A 129 -10.51 0.86 -6.45
C VAL A 129 -10.47 2.25 -7.10
N GLN A 130 -9.27 2.80 -7.33
CA GLN A 130 -9.09 4.12 -7.92
C GLN A 130 -9.64 4.18 -9.35
N ARG A 131 -9.32 3.20 -10.19
CA ARG A 131 -9.86 3.11 -11.56
C ARG A 131 -11.39 3.10 -11.56
N THR A 132 -12.01 2.22 -10.76
CA THR A 132 -13.47 2.06 -10.73
C THR A 132 -14.17 3.33 -10.23
N LEU A 133 -13.65 3.99 -9.19
CA LEU A 133 -14.21 5.24 -8.69
C LEU A 133 -14.10 6.37 -9.72
N SER A 134 -12.92 6.49 -10.35
CA SER A 134 -12.64 7.49 -11.38
C SER A 134 -13.59 7.36 -12.58
N GLU A 135 -13.75 6.14 -13.09
CA GLU A 135 -14.64 5.82 -14.22
C GLU A 135 -16.11 6.02 -13.84
N ARG A 136 -16.51 5.53 -12.65
CA ARG A 136 -17.90 5.59 -12.20
C ARG A 136 -18.40 7.03 -12.05
N TRP A 137 -17.60 7.87 -11.43
CA TRP A 137 -17.96 9.27 -11.20
C TRP A 137 -17.64 10.17 -12.38
N LYS A 138 -16.99 9.63 -13.43
CA LYS A 138 -16.49 10.40 -14.59
C LYS A 138 -15.64 11.59 -14.16
N ASN A 139 -14.98 11.45 -13.00
CA ASN A 139 -14.13 12.46 -12.40
C ASN A 139 -12.90 11.77 -11.81
N PRO A 140 -11.79 11.73 -12.56
CA PRO A 140 -10.57 11.09 -12.12
C PRO A 140 -9.96 11.71 -10.86
N ASP A 141 -10.14 13.02 -10.63
CA ASP A 141 -9.61 13.69 -9.43
C ASP A 141 -10.38 13.30 -8.18
N THR A 142 -11.71 13.23 -8.27
CA THR A 142 -12.56 12.70 -7.18
C THR A 142 -12.29 11.22 -6.94
N GLY A 143 -12.11 10.43 -7.99
CA GLY A 143 -11.78 9.00 -7.88
C GLY A 143 -10.43 8.76 -7.20
N PHE A 144 -9.42 9.55 -7.55
CA PHE A 144 -8.13 9.58 -6.86
C PHE A 144 -8.27 9.94 -5.38
N ALA A 145 -8.88 11.09 -5.08
CA ALA A 145 -9.00 11.56 -3.69
C ALA A 145 -9.74 10.55 -2.80
N ALA A 146 -10.83 9.97 -3.29
CA ALA A 146 -11.57 8.96 -2.54
C ALA A 146 -10.79 7.64 -2.37
N ALA A 147 -10.09 7.17 -3.41
CA ALA A 147 -9.28 5.96 -3.29
C ALA A 147 -8.12 6.14 -2.31
N THR A 148 -7.45 7.29 -2.33
CA THR A 148 -6.39 7.64 -1.37
C THR A 148 -6.94 7.71 0.07
N ALA A 149 -8.11 8.33 0.26
CA ALA A 149 -8.76 8.36 1.58
C ALA A 149 -9.12 6.95 2.07
N LEU A 150 -9.70 6.11 1.21
CA LEU A 150 -10.03 4.72 1.54
C LEU A 150 -8.79 3.88 1.84
N TYR A 151 -7.72 4.04 1.05
CA TYR A 151 -6.44 3.38 1.27
C TYR A 151 -5.84 3.72 2.64
N ALA A 152 -5.90 4.98 3.07
CA ALA A 152 -5.48 5.36 4.41
C ALA A 152 -6.43 4.83 5.50
N LEU A 153 -7.75 4.94 5.27
CA LEU A 153 -8.77 4.60 6.27
C LEU A 153 -8.88 3.10 6.56
N VAL A 154 -8.49 2.21 5.65
CA VAL A 154 -8.44 0.77 5.98
C VAL A 154 -7.46 0.46 7.12
N HIS A 155 -6.46 1.32 7.34
CA HIS A 155 -5.55 1.22 8.47
C HIS A 155 -6.12 1.78 9.78
N ALA A 156 -7.31 2.38 9.80
CA ALA A 156 -7.89 2.97 11.02
C ALA A 156 -8.04 1.94 12.16
N GLY A 157 -8.32 0.68 11.83
CA GLY A 157 -8.41 -0.41 12.81
C GLY A 157 -7.12 -0.72 13.56
N SER A 158 -5.97 -0.25 13.07
CA SER A 158 -4.67 -0.36 13.75
C SER A 158 -4.56 0.47 15.02
N CYS A 159 -5.41 1.49 15.17
CA CYS A 159 -5.25 2.53 16.20
C CYS A 159 -3.85 3.19 16.18
N ASN A 160 -3.15 3.14 15.04
CA ASN A 160 -1.81 3.68 14.84
C ASN A 160 -1.88 4.88 13.89
N PHE A 161 -1.78 6.09 14.47
CA PHE A 161 -1.86 7.34 13.72
C PHE A 161 -0.74 7.44 12.67
N MET A 162 0.47 7.05 13.03
CA MET A 162 1.63 7.09 12.13
C MET A 162 1.43 6.20 10.91
N LEU A 163 0.85 5.00 11.08
CA LEU A 163 0.54 4.09 9.98
C LEU A 163 -0.52 4.68 9.03
N ILE A 164 -1.56 5.32 9.58
CA ILE A 164 -2.62 5.95 8.76
C ILE A 164 -2.03 7.12 7.95
N MET A 165 -1.18 7.93 8.56
CA MET A 165 -0.51 9.05 7.86
C MET A 165 0.50 8.56 6.81
N ALA A 166 1.26 7.51 7.12
CA ALA A 166 2.12 6.83 6.17
C ALA A 166 1.34 6.35 4.93
N ALA A 167 0.24 5.62 5.15
CA ALA A 167 -0.65 5.15 4.09
C ALA A 167 -1.26 6.32 3.30
N LEU A 168 -1.61 7.43 3.96
CA LEU A 168 -2.10 8.63 3.28
C LEU A 168 -1.05 9.23 2.34
N VAL A 169 0.18 9.42 2.81
CA VAL A 169 1.29 9.98 2.01
C VAL A 169 1.61 9.09 0.82
N ALA A 170 1.79 7.78 1.05
CA ALA A 170 2.03 6.81 -0.01
C ALA A 170 0.85 6.74 -1.00
N GLY A 171 -0.38 6.79 -0.46
CA GLY A 171 -1.63 6.87 -1.21
C GLY A 171 -1.70 8.09 -2.13
N VAL A 172 -1.24 9.25 -1.68
CA VAL A 172 -1.14 10.45 -2.51
C VAL A 172 -0.10 10.26 -3.62
N VAL A 173 1.11 9.78 -3.30
CA VAL A 173 2.19 9.65 -4.30
C VAL A 173 1.83 8.64 -5.39
N TRP A 174 1.54 7.40 -5.03
CA TRP A 174 1.21 6.36 -6.01
C TRP A 174 -0.15 6.62 -6.68
N GLY A 175 -1.12 7.14 -5.93
CA GLY A 175 -2.43 7.50 -6.49
C GLY A 175 -2.35 8.64 -7.50
N ALA A 176 -1.54 9.68 -7.24
CA ALA A 176 -1.31 10.77 -8.18
C ALA A 176 -0.57 10.28 -9.43
N LEU A 177 0.46 9.42 -9.26
CA LEU A 177 1.15 8.81 -10.39
C LEU A 177 0.19 7.99 -11.27
N TYR A 178 -0.70 7.21 -10.67
CA TYR A 178 -1.71 6.45 -11.42
C TYR A 178 -2.70 7.37 -12.12
N ARG A 179 -3.12 8.45 -11.45
CA ARG A 179 -4.05 9.46 -11.97
C ARG A 179 -3.52 10.22 -13.19
N PHE A 180 -2.25 10.62 -13.17
CA PHE A 180 -1.66 11.45 -14.23
C PHE A 180 -0.90 10.62 -15.27
N PHE A 181 -0.41 9.45 -14.90
CA PHE A 181 0.42 8.60 -15.76
C PHE A 181 -0.01 7.12 -15.69
N PRO A 182 -1.27 6.77 -16.03
CA PRO A 182 -1.76 5.38 -15.91
C PRO A 182 -0.95 4.37 -16.74
N ASN A 183 -0.35 4.81 -17.86
CA ASN A 183 0.56 3.97 -18.67
C ASN A 183 1.90 3.62 -17.98
N ARG A 184 2.17 4.18 -16.80
CA ARG A 184 3.36 3.94 -15.98
C ARG A 184 3.07 2.96 -14.84
N PHE A 185 1.98 2.20 -14.90
CA PHE A 185 1.55 1.35 -13.78
C PHE A 185 2.61 0.31 -13.34
N ALA A 186 3.42 -0.20 -14.28
CA ALA A 186 4.57 -1.06 -13.95
C ALA A 186 5.59 -0.37 -13.02
N ALA A 187 5.83 0.93 -13.19
CA ALA A 187 6.73 1.71 -12.34
C ALA A 187 6.14 1.90 -10.93
N ILE A 188 4.82 2.03 -10.82
CA ILE A 188 4.13 2.16 -9.52
C ILE A 188 4.21 0.84 -8.75
N ILE A 189 3.90 -0.29 -9.40
CA ILE A 189 4.05 -1.63 -8.83
C ILE A 189 5.49 -1.85 -8.36
N LEU A 190 6.46 -1.61 -9.23
CA LEU A 190 7.87 -1.78 -8.89
C LEU A 190 8.28 -0.83 -7.74
N SER A 191 7.82 0.41 -7.76
CA SER A 191 8.13 1.38 -6.72
C SER A 191 7.62 0.94 -5.36
N HIS A 192 6.39 0.45 -5.27
CA HIS A 192 5.82 -0.02 -4.00
C HIS A 192 6.62 -1.21 -3.48
N SER A 193 6.78 -2.24 -4.30
CA SER A 193 7.58 -3.43 -3.99
C SER A 193 9.00 -3.11 -3.50
N LEU A 194 9.70 -2.21 -4.21
CA LEU A 194 11.07 -1.82 -3.83
C LEU A 194 11.09 -0.96 -2.57
N TRP A 195 10.12 -0.05 -2.43
CA TRP A 195 10.03 0.80 -1.25
C TRP A 195 9.75 -0.02 0.00
N ASP A 196 8.83 -0.99 -0.05
CA ASP A 196 8.53 -1.90 1.07
C ASP A 196 9.79 -2.59 1.57
N VAL A 197 10.53 -3.23 0.66
CA VAL A 197 11.74 -3.95 1.05
C VAL A 197 12.84 -3.01 1.51
N ALA A 198 13.00 -1.86 0.86
CA ALA A 198 13.96 -0.86 1.30
C ALA A 198 13.64 -0.38 2.72
N VAL A 199 12.41 0.04 2.98
CA VAL A 199 12.02 0.66 4.25
C VAL A 199 11.90 -0.37 5.37
N PHE A 200 11.46 -1.61 5.11
CA PHE A 200 11.31 -2.63 6.15
C PHE A 200 12.58 -3.43 6.42
N ILE A 201 13.37 -3.74 5.38
CA ILE A 201 14.46 -4.72 5.47
C ILE A 201 15.83 -4.04 5.44
N PHE A 202 16.15 -3.31 4.36
CA PHE A 202 17.53 -2.87 4.12
C PHE A 202 17.88 -1.52 4.77
N PHE A 203 16.92 -0.61 4.85
CA PHE A 203 17.09 0.77 5.29
C PHE A 203 15.92 1.21 6.20
N PRO A 204 15.73 0.59 7.38
CA PRO A 204 14.69 0.99 8.33
C PRO A 204 14.90 2.42 8.86
N ILE A 205 13.80 3.07 9.22
CA ILE A 205 13.71 4.49 9.57
C ILE A 205 13.40 4.71 11.06
#